data_AF-M6HR04-F1
#
_entry.id   AF-M6HR04-F1
#
_cell.length_a   1.000
_cell.length_b   1.000
_cell.length_c   1.000
_cell.angle_alpha   90.00
_cell.angle_beta   90.00
_cell.angle_gamma   90.00
#
_symmetry.space_group_name_H-M   'P 1'
#
loop_
_entity.id
_entity.type
_entity.pdbx_description
1 polymer ?
#
loop_
_entity_poly.entity_id
_entity_poly.type
_entity_poly.pdbx_seq_one_letter_code
_entity_poly.pdbx_strand_id
1 'polypeptide(L)'
;MKNKKEKVIILGGGLGSLVTAYEITSKPNWKEHYDITIYQLGWRLGGKGASGRNQNVFNRIEEHGLHIWFGFYDHAFRLIRKCYEELSRPLFSPLAIWEEAFKPANFFVLEELVNGSYQSWPFHFPMNSQIPGDTTELPDSVTYPSMILEYLNEYYKNRKQYIFPENEYAENQGGWKEILEWVEDEMEGMSLDVIEKAILVLKHLLNQLNKDFPQDRF
;
A
#
# COMPACT_ATOMS: atom_id res chain seq x y z
N MET A 1 -13.30 9.72 -47.97
CA MET A 1 -11.88 9.85 -47.57
C MET A 1 -11.66 8.92 -46.39
N LYS A 2 -10.67 8.01 -46.44
CA LYS A 2 -10.33 7.18 -45.27
C LYS A 2 -9.94 8.13 -44.13
N ASN A 3 -10.63 8.10 -43.00
CA ASN A 3 -10.23 8.91 -41.85
C ASN A 3 -8.77 8.60 -41.52
N LYS A 4 -7.94 9.64 -41.53
CA LYS A 4 -6.51 9.51 -41.21
C LYS A 4 -6.40 9.17 -39.73
N LYS A 5 -5.77 8.05 -39.41
CA LYS A 5 -5.52 7.64 -38.01
C LYS A 5 -4.72 8.71 -37.27
N GLU A 6 -5.07 8.93 -36.02
CA GLU A 6 -4.31 9.76 -35.10
C GLU A 6 -3.03 9.03 -34.69
N LYS A 7 -1.88 9.69 -34.84
CA LYS A 7 -0.58 9.13 -34.46
C LYS A 7 -0.32 9.40 -32.98
N VAL A 8 -0.14 8.35 -32.21
CA VAL A 8 0.14 8.43 -30.77
C VAL A 8 1.55 7.90 -30.51
N ILE A 9 2.40 8.75 -29.92
CA ILE A 9 3.75 8.37 -29.52
C ILE A 9 3.77 8.27 -27.99
N ILE A 10 4.17 7.10 -27.48
CA ILE A 10 4.35 6.84 -26.05
C ILE A 10 5.84 6.67 -25.80
N LEU A 11 6.41 7.44 -24.86
CA LEU A 11 7.83 7.41 -24.53
C LEU A 11 8.06 6.61 -23.24
N GLY A 12 8.97 5.64 -23.30
CA GLY A 12 9.25 4.66 -22.26
C GLY A 12 8.31 3.45 -22.32
N GLY A 13 8.81 2.30 -21.88
CA GLY A 13 8.12 1.01 -21.79
C GLY A 13 7.87 0.56 -20.34
N GLY A 14 7.74 1.51 -19.43
CA GLY A 14 7.36 1.25 -18.03
C GLY A 14 5.85 1.02 -17.88
N LEU A 15 5.41 0.63 -16.68
CA LEU A 15 4.01 0.27 -16.42
C LEU A 15 3.04 1.40 -16.79
N GLY A 16 3.34 2.67 -16.48
CA GLY A 16 2.49 3.80 -16.88
C GLY A 16 2.25 3.85 -18.39
N SER A 17 3.31 3.72 -19.19
CA SER A 17 3.24 3.69 -20.66
C SER A 17 2.48 2.47 -21.19
N LEU A 18 2.71 1.29 -20.61
CA LEU A 18 2.03 0.06 -21.00
C LEU A 18 0.54 0.11 -20.67
N VAL A 19 0.17 0.68 -19.52
CA VAL A 19 -1.23 0.90 -19.14
C VAL A 19 -1.89 1.90 -20.07
N THR A 20 -1.21 3.00 -20.44
CA THR A 20 -1.74 3.94 -21.44
C THR A 20 -2.01 3.24 -22.77
N ALA A 21 -1.06 2.44 -23.27
CA ALA A 21 -1.26 1.67 -24.49
C ALA A 21 -2.43 0.69 -24.35
N TYR A 22 -2.46 -0.08 -23.26
CA TYR A 22 -3.53 -1.02 -22.95
C TYR A 22 -4.91 -0.35 -22.98
N GLU A 23 -5.10 0.76 -22.25
CA GLU A 23 -6.37 1.47 -22.17
C GLU A 23 -6.84 2.08 -23.51
N ILE A 24 -5.90 2.48 -24.38
CA ILE A 24 -6.26 2.90 -25.74
C ILE A 24 -6.70 1.68 -26.56
N THR A 25 -5.96 0.58 -26.46
CA THR A 25 -6.18 -0.64 -27.25
C THR A 25 -7.33 -1.52 -26.77
N SER A 26 -7.83 -1.30 -25.54
CA SER A 26 -8.98 -2.01 -24.99
C SER A 26 -10.30 -1.51 -25.59
N LYS A 27 -10.30 -0.33 -26.22
CA LYS A 27 -11.49 0.24 -26.87
C LYS A 27 -11.82 -0.53 -28.16
N PRO A 28 -13.09 -0.83 -28.43
CA PRO A 28 -13.51 -1.40 -29.71
C PRO A 28 -13.03 -0.53 -30.87
N ASN A 29 -12.63 -1.17 -31.97
CA ASN A 29 -12.19 -0.52 -33.21
C ASN A 29 -11.04 0.50 -33.05
N TRP A 30 -10.26 0.46 -31.97
CA TRP A 30 -9.15 1.42 -31.74
C TRP A 30 -8.20 1.52 -32.93
N LYS A 31 -7.99 0.41 -33.66
CA LYS A 31 -7.12 0.34 -34.86
C LYS A 31 -7.60 1.22 -36.00
N GLU A 32 -8.88 1.59 -36.04
CA GLU A 32 -9.43 2.52 -37.04
C GLU A 32 -9.12 3.97 -36.69
N HIS A 33 -8.93 4.26 -35.41
CA HIS A 33 -8.74 5.61 -34.88
C HIS A 33 -7.26 5.95 -34.67
N TYR A 34 -6.45 4.99 -34.21
CA TYR A 34 -5.09 5.25 -33.72
C TYR A 34 -4.00 4.43 -34.43
N ASP A 35 -2.84 5.06 -34.57
CA ASP A 35 -1.56 4.46 -34.95
C ASP A 35 -0.56 4.72 -33.80
N ILE A 36 -0.32 3.68 -32.97
CA ILE A 36 0.39 3.82 -31.69
C ILE A 36 1.81 3.28 -31.82
N THR A 37 2.80 4.08 -31.42
CA THR A 37 4.21 3.66 -31.32
C THR A 37 4.72 3.89 -29.91
N ILE A 38 5.30 2.84 -29.30
CA ILE A 38 5.97 2.93 -28.00
C ILE A 38 7.48 2.92 -28.22
N TYR A 39 8.16 3.99 -27.82
CA TYR A 39 9.62 4.06 -27.83
C TYR A 39 10.17 3.68 -26.47
N GLN A 40 10.85 2.53 -26.39
CA GLN A 40 11.57 2.11 -25.19
C GLN A 40 13.07 2.17 -25.44
N LEU A 41 13.81 2.72 -24.48
CA LEU A 41 15.26 2.62 -24.48
C LEU A 41 15.66 1.20 -24.10
N GLY A 42 16.42 0.54 -24.99
CA GLY A 42 16.82 -0.86 -24.83
C GLY A 42 15.70 -1.83 -25.16
N TRP A 43 15.97 -3.12 -24.91
CA TRP A 43 15.12 -4.23 -25.37
C TRP A 43 14.03 -4.64 -24.37
N ARG A 44 14.06 -4.10 -23.15
CA ARG A 44 13.28 -4.61 -22.02
C ARG A 44 12.17 -3.65 -21.60
N LEU A 45 10.95 -4.16 -21.49
CA LEU A 45 9.78 -3.47 -20.93
C LEU A 45 9.68 -3.69 -19.41
N GLY A 46 8.80 -2.93 -18.76
CA GLY A 46 8.47 -3.03 -17.33
C GLY A 46 9.02 -1.89 -16.48
N GLY A 47 10.03 -1.15 -16.95
CA GLY A 47 10.61 -0.02 -16.23
C GLY A 47 11.09 -0.42 -14.83
N LYS A 48 10.69 0.33 -13.80
CA LYS A 48 11.00 0.04 -12.39
C LYS A 48 10.35 -1.25 -11.86
N GLY A 49 9.41 -1.86 -12.58
CA GLY A 49 8.81 -3.15 -12.20
C GLY A 49 9.46 -4.35 -12.89
N ALA A 50 10.54 -4.15 -13.65
CA ALA A 50 11.11 -5.21 -14.46
C ALA A 50 11.96 -6.19 -13.61
N SER A 51 11.52 -7.45 -13.51
CA SER A 51 12.26 -8.55 -12.85
C SER A 51 12.87 -9.54 -13.86
N GLY A 52 14.08 -10.01 -13.57
CA GLY A 52 14.84 -10.92 -14.43
C GLY A 52 14.56 -12.39 -14.08
N ARG A 53 15.08 -13.33 -14.87
CA ARG A 53 15.05 -14.75 -14.52
C ARG A 53 16.41 -15.40 -14.75
N ASN A 54 16.88 -16.13 -13.75
CA ASN A 54 18.13 -16.86 -13.81
C ASN A 54 17.91 -18.28 -14.34
N GLN A 55 18.28 -18.52 -15.61
CA GLN A 55 18.15 -19.84 -16.24
C GLN A 55 19.01 -20.91 -15.58
N ASN A 56 20.14 -20.51 -14.98
CA ASN A 56 21.06 -21.44 -14.30
C ASN A 56 20.52 -21.89 -12.93
N VAL A 57 19.51 -21.19 -12.40
CA VAL A 57 18.91 -21.47 -11.09
C VAL A 57 17.40 -21.64 -11.24
N PHE A 58 16.99 -22.67 -11.97
CA PHE A 58 15.57 -23.07 -12.13
C PHE A 58 14.64 -21.91 -12.51
N ASN A 59 15.08 -20.98 -13.35
CA ASN A 59 14.29 -19.81 -13.75
C ASN A 59 13.86 -18.89 -12.59
N ARG A 60 14.63 -18.87 -11.49
CA ARG A 60 14.34 -18.04 -10.32
C ARG A 60 14.25 -16.56 -10.71
N ILE A 61 13.25 -15.88 -10.17
CA ILE A 61 13.06 -14.44 -10.39
C ILE A 61 14.18 -13.68 -9.66
N GLU A 62 14.82 -12.77 -10.39
CA GLU A 62 15.81 -11.83 -9.86
C GLU A 62 15.18 -10.45 -9.84
N GLU A 63 14.78 -10.03 -8.65
CA GLU A 63 14.06 -8.78 -8.39
C GLU A 63 14.82 -7.88 -7.44
N HIS A 64 14.56 -6.58 -7.54
CA HIS A 64 15.21 -5.56 -6.72
C HIS A 64 14.36 -5.10 -5.54
N GLY A 65 13.13 -5.61 -5.38
CA GLY A 65 12.19 -5.18 -4.35
C GLY A 65 11.03 -6.16 -4.17
N LEU A 66 10.20 -5.88 -3.18
CA LEU A 66 9.07 -6.74 -2.77
C LEU A 66 7.91 -6.66 -3.77
N HIS A 67 7.37 -7.81 -4.19
CA HIS A 67 6.14 -7.91 -4.99
C HIS A 67 4.89 -7.96 -4.11
N ILE A 68 4.64 -6.89 -3.34
CA ILE A 68 3.47 -6.78 -2.47
C ILE A 68 2.48 -5.80 -3.09
N TRP A 69 1.24 -6.24 -3.28
CA TRP A 69 0.12 -5.37 -3.65
C TRP A 69 -0.80 -5.21 -2.45
N PHE A 70 -1.16 -3.97 -2.13
CA PHE A 70 -2.14 -3.71 -1.10
C PHE A 70 -3.55 -3.93 -1.64
N GLY A 71 -4.48 -4.31 -0.77
CA GLY A 71 -5.86 -4.65 -1.14
C GLY A 71 -6.63 -3.52 -1.84
N PHE A 72 -6.19 -2.26 -1.72
CA PHE A 72 -6.79 -1.10 -2.37
C PHE A 72 -6.22 -0.80 -3.78
N TYR A 73 -5.36 -1.67 -4.33
CA TYR A 73 -4.81 -1.51 -5.68
C TYR A 73 -5.80 -1.98 -6.75
N ASP A 74 -7.07 -1.62 -6.63
CA ASP A 74 -8.17 -2.19 -7.42
C ASP A 74 -7.99 -2.04 -8.93
N HIS A 75 -7.45 -0.91 -9.38
CA HIS A 75 -7.11 -0.71 -10.79
C HIS A 75 -6.07 -1.70 -11.31
N ALA A 76 -5.04 -2.00 -10.50
CA ALA A 76 -3.99 -2.94 -10.88
C ALA A 76 -4.52 -4.38 -10.88
N PHE A 77 -5.35 -4.74 -9.90
CA PHE A 77 -6.00 -6.06 -9.86
C PHE A 77 -6.96 -6.26 -11.04
N ARG A 78 -7.78 -5.26 -11.37
CA ARG A 78 -8.66 -5.33 -12.55
C ARG A 78 -7.86 -5.51 -13.84
N LEU A 79 -6.75 -4.80 -13.99
CA LEU A 79 -5.85 -4.95 -15.14
C LEU A 79 -5.26 -6.36 -15.21
N ILE A 80 -4.67 -6.87 -14.14
CA ILE A 80 -3.99 -8.18 -14.19
C ILE A 80 -4.99 -9.31 -14.44
N ARG A 81 -6.20 -9.24 -13.85
CA ARG A 81 -7.30 -10.16 -14.14
C ARG A 81 -7.62 -10.20 -15.63
N LYS A 82 -7.80 -9.03 -16.26
CA LYS A 82 -8.04 -8.90 -17.70
C LYS A 82 -6.88 -9.46 -18.53
N CYS A 83 -5.64 -9.20 -18.13
CA CYS A 83 -4.48 -9.80 -18.80
C CYS A 83 -4.51 -11.33 -18.74
N TYR A 84 -4.84 -11.93 -17.59
CA TYR A 84 -4.97 -13.38 -17.45
C TYR A 84 -6.11 -13.96 -18.28
N GLU A 85 -7.27 -13.28 -18.31
CA GLU A 85 -8.41 -13.64 -19.16
C GLU A 85 -8.02 -13.64 -20.65
N GLU A 86 -7.42 -12.54 -21.15
CA GLU A 86 -7.02 -12.40 -22.55
C GLU A 86 -5.89 -13.37 -22.95
N LEU A 87 -4.94 -13.63 -22.05
CA LEU A 87 -3.90 -14.62 -22.30
C LEU A 87 -4.47 -16.05 -22.41
N SER A 88 -5.62 -16.31 -21.78
CA SER A 88 -6.36 -17.60 -21.86
C SER A 88 -5.43 -18.81 -21.71
N ARG A 89 -4.57 -18.77 -20.67
CA ARG A 89 -3.53 -19.78 -20.47
C ARG A 89 -4.16 -21.15 -20.19
N PRO A 90 -3.58 -22.26 -20.70
CA PRO A 90 -4.06 -23.58 -20.38
C PRO A 90 -4.01 -23.85 -18.87
N LEU A 91 -5.07 -24.42 -18.28
CA LEU A 91 -5.20 -24.62 -16.83
C LEU A 91 -4.11 -25.52 -16.21
N PHE A 92 -3.43 -26.34 -17.01
CA PHE A 92 -2.29 -27.14 -16.55
C PHE A 92 -0.97 -26.34 -16.49
N SER A 93 -0.96 -25.10 -16.96
CA SER A 93 0.22 -24.24 -16.88
C SER A 93 0.41 -23.72 -15.46
N PRO A 94 1.65 -23.60 -14.95
CA PRO A 94 1.88 -22.98 -13.65
C PRO A 94 1.34 -21.55 -13.58
N LEU A 95 0.59 -21.24 -12.51
CA LEU A 95 -0.04 -19.94 -12.28
C LEU A 95 -0.92 -19.58 -13.49
N ALA A 96 -1.85 -20.46 -13.87
CA ALA A 96 -2.67 -20.33 -15.07
C ALA A 96 -3.68 -19.18 -14.95
N ILE A 97 -4.20 -18.95 -13.75
CA ILE A 97 -5.13 -17.88 -13.40
C ILE A 97 -4.53 -16.93 -12.37
N TRP A 98 -5.09 -15.73 -12.24
CA TRP A 98 -4.50 -14.69 -11.39
C TRP A 98 -4.56 -15.06 -9.90
N GLU A 99 -5.59 -15.78 -9.45
CA GLU A 99 -5.76 -16.26 -8.07
C GLU A 99 -4.66 -17.26 -7.65
N GLU A 100 -4.02 -17.91 -8.62
CA GLU A 100 -2.86 -18.75 -8.35
C GLU A 100 -1.61 -17.91 -8.13
N ALA A 101 -1.45 -16.80 -8.86
CA ALA A 101 -0.32 -15.89 -8.78
C ALA A 101 -0.38 -14.93 -7.57
N PHE A 102 -1.58 -14.50 -7.17
CA PHE A 102 -1.78 -13.56 -6.06
C PHE A 102 -2.36 -14.29 -4.86
N LYS A 103 -1.66 -14.26 -3.73
CA LYS A 103 -2.11 -14.87 -2.47
C LYS A 103 -2.34 -13.79 -1.41
N PRO A 104 -3.48 -13.82 -0.69
CA PRO A 104 -3.74 -12.88 0.37
C PRO A 104 -2.70 -13.04 1.49
N ALA A 105 -2.18 -11.92 1.97
CA ALA A 105 -1.29 -11.85 3.12
C ALA A 105 -1.68 -10.61 3.93
N ASN A 106 -1.77 -10.77 5.25
CA ASN A 106 -2.17 -9.69 6.16
C ASN A 106 -1.19 -9.48 7.30
N PHE A 107 -0.08 -10.22 7.32
CA PHE A 107 1.01 -10.04 8.26
C PHE A 107 2.21 -9.48 7.52
N PHE A 108 2.76 -8.39 8.04
CA PHE A 108 3.91 -7.71 7.47
C PHE A 108 4.81 -7.21 8.59
N VAL A 109 6.13 -7.27 8.39
CA VAL A 109 7.09 -6.80 9.39
C VAL A 109 7.95 -5.73 8.74
N LEU A 110 7.98 -4.55 9.34
CA LEU A 110 9.00 -3.55 9.05
C LEU A 110 10.17 -3.75 10.00
N GLU A 111 11.38 -3.51 9.53
CA GLU A 111 12.57 -3.50 10.38
C GLU A 111 13.13 -2.09 10.43
N GLU A 112 13.47 -1.63 11.62
CA GLU A 112 14.10 -0.34 11.84
C GLU A 112 15.41 -0.53 12.61
N LEU A 113 16.47 0.14 12.16
CA LEU A 113 17.72 0.19 12.91
C LEU A 113 17.62 1.28 13.99
N VAL A 114 17.46 0.87 15.25
CA VAL A 114 17.39 1.75 16.42
C VAL A 114 18.56 1.44 17.35
N ASN A 115 19.37 2.46 17.65
CA ASN A 115 20.52 2.35 18.56
C ASN A 115 21.47 1.18 18.24
N GLY A 116 21.71 0.93 16.96
CA GLY A 116 22.61 -0.16 16.50
C GLY A 116 21.99 -1.56 16.55
N SER A 117 20.70 -1.69 16.85
CA SER A 117 19.95 -2.95 16.85
C SER A 117 18.77 -2.89 15.89
N TYR A 118 18.51 -3.97 15.15
CA TYR A 118 17.29 -4.07 14.33
C TYR A 118 16.10 -4.39 15.22
N GLN A 119 15.09 -3.54 15.15
CA GLN A 119 13.81 -3.70 15.83
C GLN A 119 12.76 -4.08 14.79
N SER A 120 12.04 -5.17 15.06
CA SER A 120 10.96 -5.63 14.21
C SER A 120 9.63 -4.98 14.63
N TRP A 121 8.93 -4.40 13.67
CA TRP A 121 7.63 -3.79 13.80
C TRP A 121 6.58 -4.62 13.04
N PRO A 122 5.98 -5.63 13.70
CA PRO A 122 4.96 -6.47 13.09
C PRO A 122 3.60 -5.75 12.98
N PHE A 123 3.03 -5.76 11.79
CA PHE A 123 1.71 -5.26 11.45
C PHE A 123 0.80 -6.42 11.05
N HIS A 124 -0.39 -6.45 11.66
CA HIS A 124 -1.50 -7.27 11.21
C HIS A 124 -2.54 -6.35 10.58
N PHE A 125 -2.73 -6.45 9.28
CA PHE A 125 -3.78 -5.72 8.58
C PHE A 125 -5.12 -6.47 8.70
N PRO A 126 -6.24 -5.76 8.89
CA PRO A 126 -7.55 -6.39 8.84
C PRO A 126 -7.81 -6.91 7.42
N MET A 127 -8.39 -8.10 7.32
CA MET A 127 -8.89 -8.66 6.07
C MET A 127 -10.41 -8.49 6.00
N ASN A 128 -10.95 -8.45 4.78
CA ASN A 128 -12.38 -8.50 4.52
C ASN A 128 -12.69 -9.58 3.47
N SER A 129 -13.97 -9.78 3.16
CA SER A 129 -14.42 -10.75 2.17
C SER A 129 -14.48 -10.20 0.74
N GLN A 130 -13.98 -8.99 0.50
CA GLN A 130 -13.98 -8.38 -0.83
C GLN A 130 -12.81 -8.91 -1.65
N ILE A 131 -12.97 -8.93 -2.98
CA ILE A 131 -11.90 -9.32 -3.89
C ILE A 131 -11.32 -8.06 -4.53
N PRO A 132 -10.02 -7.75 -4.35
CA PRO A 132 -9.41 -6.54 -4.88
C PRO A 132 -9.58 -6.40 -6.40
N GLY A 133 -10.15 -5.30 -6.88
CA GLY A 133 -10.48 -5.06 -8.29
C GLY A 133 -11.95 -5.24 -8.65
N ASP A 134 -12.81 -5.67 -7.71
CA ASP A 134 -14.27 -5.76 -7.92
C ASP A 134 -14.95 -4.38 -7.94
N THR A 135 -14.45 -3.44 -7.15
CA THR A 135 -14.89 -2.05 -7.12
C THR A 135 -13.69 -1.13 -7.22
N THR A 136 -13.85 0.03 -7.86
CA THR A 136 -12.87 1.13 -7.80
C THR A 136 -13.43 2.33 -7.04
N GLU A 137 -14.61 2.17 -6.43
CA GLU A 137 -15.19 3.20 -5.58
C GLU A 137 -14.39 3.28 -4.29
N LEU A 138 -13.85 4.46 -4.02
CA LEU A 138 -13.19 4.72 -2.76
C LEU A 138 -14.26 4.91 -1.68
N PRO A 139 -14.01 4.46 -0.44
CA PRO A 139 -14.77 4.91 0.71
C PRO A 139 -14.84 6.44 0.75
N ASP A 140 -15.93 6.98 1.30
CA ASP A 140 -16.01 8.41 1.56
C ASP A 140 -14.80 8.85 2.40
N SER A 141 -14.26 10.01 2.06
CA SER A 141 -13.21 10.71 2.78
C SER A 141 -13.42 10.73 4.31
N VAL A 142 -14.68 10.84 4.77
CA VAL A 142 -15.03 10.86 6.19
C VAL A 142 -14.85 9.50 6.89
N THR A 143 -14.76 8.41 6.14
CA THR A 143 -14.60 7.05 6.68
C THR A 143 -13.15 6.74 7.05
N TYR A 144 -12.17 7.34 6.37
CA TYR A 144 -10.75 7.07 6.62
C TYR A 144 -10.29 7.40 8.04
N PRO A 145 -10.66 8.55 8.65
CA PRO A 145 -10.33 8.83 10.04
C PRO A 145 -10.82 7.74 10.99
N SER A 146 -12.06 7.27 10.83
CA SER A 146 -12.61 6.17 11.64
C SER A 146 -11.83 4.87 11.44
N MET A 147 -11.51 4.50 10.21
CA MET A 147 -10.69 3.31 9.92
C MET A 147 -9.31 3.37 10.57
N ILE A 148 -8.67 4.55 10.56
CA ILE A 148 -7.36 4.77 11.19
C ILE A 148 -7.49 4.64 12.71
N LEU A 149 -8.48 5.29 13.32
CA LEU A 149 -8.70 5.25 14.76
C LEU A 149 -9.05 3.83 15.25
N GLU A 150 -9.89 3.11 14.51
CA GLU A 150 -10.22 1.71 14.78
C GLU A 150 -8.97 0.83 14.71
N TYR A 151 -8.17 0.99 13.65
CA TYR A 151 -6.91 0.26 13.50
C TYR A 151 -5.94 0.53 14.65
N LEU A 152 -5.75 1.80 15.03
CA LEU A 152 -4.87 2.19 16.13
C LEU A 152 -5.36 1.66 17.48
N ASN A 153 -6.67 1.70 17.73
CA ASN A 153 -7.28 1.15 18.94
C ASN A 153 -7.05 -0.37 19.04
N GLU A 154 -7.28 -1.10 17.95
CA GLU A 154 -7.04 -2.55 17.90
C GLU A 154 -5.55 -2.87 18.01
N TYR A 155 -4.68 -2.10 17.36
CA TYR A 155 -3.24 -2.25 17.49
C TYR A 155 -2.79 -2.04 18.94
N TYR A 156 -3.28 -0.99 19.60
CA TYR A 156 -3.00 -0.71 21.01
C TYR A 156 -3.49 -1.83 21.92
N LYS A 157 -4.75 -2.27 21.82
CA LYS A 157 -5.30 -3.36 22.63
C LYS A 157 -4.46 -4.64 22.52
N ASN A 158 -4.08 -5.02 21.29
CA ASN A 158 -3.33 -6.24 21.03
C ASN A 158 -1.87 -6.16 21.49
N ARG A 159 -1.32 -4.95 21.63
CA ARG A 159 0.09 -4.74 21.96
C ARG A 159 0.35 -3.97 23.23
N LYS A 160 -0.67 -3.66 24.04
CA LYS A 160 -0.55 -2.88 25.27
C LYS A 160 0.60 -3.36 26.15
N GLN A 161 0.72 -4.67 26.34
CA GLN A 161 1.79 -5.31 27.15
C GLN A 161 3.21 -5.15 26.58
N TYR A 162 3.35 -4.91 25.27
CA TYR A 162 4.65 -4.72 24.60
C TYR A 162 4.99 -3.24 24.41
N ILE A 163 3.98 -2.38 24.27
CA ILE A 163 4.14 -0.93 24.20
C ILE A 163 4.40 -0.37 25.60
N PHE A 164 3.76 -0.96 26.62
CA PHE A 164 3.88 -0.60 28.02
C PHE A 164 4.16 -1.87 28.85
N PRO A 165 5.39 -2.42 28.80
CA PRO A 165 5.74 -3.57 29.63
C PRO A 165 5.64 -3.18 31.10
N GLU A 166 4.99 -4.02 31.91
CA GLU A 166 4.75 -3.77 33.36
C GLU A 166 6.02 -3.42 34.15
N ASN A 167 7.21 -3.72 33.61
CA ASN A 167 8.51 -3.50 34.23
C ASN A 167 9.21 -2.18 33.84
N GLU A 168 8.71 -1.38 32.89
CA GLU A 168 9.22 -0.01 32.65
C GLU A 168 8.55 1.05 33.54
N TYR A 169 7.45 0.69 34.22
CA TYR A 169 6.74 1.56 35.15
C TYR A 169 7.49 1.83 36.47
N ALA A 170 8.65 1.21 36.70
CA ALA A 170 9.38 1.38 37.95
C ALA A 170 10.33 2.59 37.98
N GLU A 171 10.80 3.10 36.84
CA GLU A 171 11.88 4.12 36.85
C GLU A 171 11.55 5.46 36.19
N ASN A 172 10.45 5.60 35.42
CA ASN A 172 10.13 6.88 34.76
C ASN A 172 8.64 7.27 34.83
N GLN A 173 8.10 7.30 36.06
CA GLN A 173 6.69 7.63 36.32
C GLN A 173 6.31 9.12 36.17
N GLY A 174 7.26 10.04 35.91
CA GLY A 174 6.97 11.48 35.90
C GLY A 174 6.04 11.89 34.75
N GLY A 175 6.56 11.86 33.51
CA GLY A 175 5.85 12.47 32.38
C GLY A 175 4.60 11.71 31.93
N TRP A 176 4.61 10.38 31.93
CA TRP A 176 3.49 9.59 31.38
C TRP A 176 2.28 9.51 32.32
N LYS A 177 2.50 9.52 33.63
CA LYS A 177 1.44 9.54 34.62
C LYS A 177 0.76 10.91 34.65
N GLU A 178 1.54 11.99 34.55
CA GLU A 178 1.04 13.35 34.40
C GLU A 178 0.24 13.52 33.10
N ILE A 179 0.68 12.93 31.98
CA ILE A 179 -0.06 12.97 30.70
C ILE A 179 -1.38 12.18 30.80
N LEU A 180 -1.39 11.00 31.43
CA LEU A 180 -2.62 10.20 31.58
C LEU A 180 -3.61 10.83 32.56
N GLU A 181 -3.14 11.31 33.72
CA GLU A 181 -3.96 12.04 34.69
C GLU A 181 -4.51 13.34 34.05
N TRP A 182 -3.70 14.05 33.25
CA TRP A 182 -4.15 15.24 32.51
C TRP A 182 -5.17 14.94 31.41
N VAL A 183 -4.98 13.85 30.64
CA VAL A 183 -5.97 13.42 29.65
C VAL A 183 -7.28 13.05 30.33
N GLU A 184 -7.24 12.35 31.46
CA GLU A 184 -8.43 12.01 32.25
C GLU A 184 -9.10 13.26 32.87
N ASP A 185 -8.35 14.25 33.36
CA ASP A 185 -8.87 15.52 33.90
C ASP A 185 -9.47 16.43 32.81
N GLU A 186 -8.83 16.54 31.63
CA GLU A 186 -9.40 17.25 30.47
C GLU A 186 -10.67 16.56 29.94
N MET A 187 -10.78 15.25 30.14
CA MET A 187 -11.96 14.47 29.78
C MET A 187 -13.15 14.73 30.71
N GLU A 188 -12.94 15.16 31.96
CA GLU A 188 -13.98 15.27 32.99
C GLU A 188 -14.82 16.58 32.97
N GLY A 189 -14.55 17.53 32.07
CA GLY A 189 -15.21 18.84 32.12
C GLY A 189 -15.76 19.43 30.82
N MET A 190 -15.55 18.80 29.66
CA MET A 190 -15.68 19.51 28.38
C MET A 190 -16.66 18.88 27.38
N SER A 191 -17.62 19.66 26.91
CA SER A 191 -18.69 19.33 25.97
C SER A 191 -18.25 19.31 24.49
N LEU A 192 -17.03 18.87 24.19
CA LEU A 192 -16.53 18.70 22.82
C LEU A 192 -16.80 17.27 22.32
N ASP A 193 -17.10 17.14 21.03
CA ASP A 193 -17.32 15.84 20.39
C ASP A 193 -16.03 15.00 20.40
N VAL A 194 -16.16 13.68 20.50
CA VAL A 194 -15.07 12.72 20.68
C VAL A 194 -14.02 12.84 19.57
N ILE A 195 -14.45 13.25 18.37
CA ILE A 195 -13.60 13.45 17.20
C ILE A 195 -12.69 14.67 17.35
N GLU A 196 -13.19 15.81 17.84
CA GLU A 196 -12.36 17.00 18.09
C GLU A 196 -11.32 16.73 19.19
N LYS A 197 -11.71 15.96 20.21
CA LYS A 197 -10.81 15.53 21.30
C LYS A 197 -9.69 14.62 20.80
N ALA A 198 -10.02 13.62 19.98
CA ALA A 198 -9.02 12.74 19.37
C ALA A 198 -8.06 13.50 18.46
N ILE A 199 -8.56 14.45 17.66
CA ILE A 199 -7.73 15.30 16.81
C ILE A 199 -6.79 16.18 17.63
N LEU A 200 -7.24 16.75 18.76
CA LEU A 200 -6.41 17.60 19.61
C LEU A 200 -5.28 16.81 20.28
N VAL A 201 -5.59 15.63 20.81
CA VAL A 201 -4.62 14.71 21.43
C VAL A 201 -3.59 14.24 20.40
N LEU A 202 -4.04 13.82 19.22
CA LEU A 202 -3.14 13.41 18.13
C LEU A 202 -2.26 14.56 17.64
N LYS A 203 -2.80 15.78 17.54
CA LYS A 203 -2.04 16.98 17.14
C LYS A 203 -1.00 17.37 18.18
N HIS A 204 -1.31 17.21 19.46
CA HIS A 204 -0.37 17.49 20.54
C HIS A 204 0.72 16.42 20.63
N LEU A 205 0.36 15.13 20.51
CA LEU A 205 1.29 14.02 20.37
C LEU A 205 2.22 14.22 19.17
N LEU A 206 1.69 14.62 18.01
CA LEU A 206 2.49 14.95 16.83
C LEU A 206 3.48 16.09 17.11
N ASN A 207 3.08 17.13 17.84
CA ASN A 207 3.96 18.25 18.20
C ASN A 207 5.06 17.86 19.19
N GLN A 208 4.75 16.98 20.16
CA GLN A 208 5.74 16.46 21.11
C GLN A 208 6.70 15.49 20.43
N LEU A 209 6.17 14.56 19.62
CA LEU A 209 6.97 13.70 18.78
C LEU A 209 7.85 14.52 17.83
N ASN A 210 7.39 15.64 17.27
CA ASN A 210 8.22 16.52 16.42
C ASN A 210 9.35 17.25 17.16
N LYS A 211 9.22 17.47 18.48
CA LYS A 211 10.28 18.10 19.30
C LYS A 211 11.42 17.13 19.57
N ASP A 212 11.11 15.84 19.74
CA ASP A 212 12.07 14.78 20.05
C ASP A 212 12.41 13.88 18.84
N PHE A 213 11.71 14.03 17.72
CA PHE A 213 12.07 13.38 16.46
C PHE A 213 13.38 13.96 15.95
N PRO A 214 14.33 13.14 15.48
CA PRO A 214 15.51 13.63 14.79
C PRO A 214 15.07 14.49 13.59
N GLN A 215 15.22 15.81 13.73
CA GLN A 215 15.06 16.78 12.64
C GLN A 215 16.30 16.70 11.75
N ASP A 216 16.52 15.55 11.12
CA ASP A 216 17.43 15.36 9.98
C ASP A 216 17.40 13.90 9.52
N ARG A 217 16.73 13.64 8.39
CA ARG A 217 17.10 12.60 7.42
C ARG A 217 16.64 13.05 6.02
N PHE A 218 17.33 14.06 5.50
CA PHE A 218 17.86 13.94 4.14
C PHE A 218 19.27 13.39 4.24
#